data_AF-A0A3M1QWY1-F1
#
_entry.id   AF-A0A3M1QWY1-F1
#
_cell.length_a   1.000
_cell.length_b   1.000
_cell.length_c   1.000
_cell.angle_alpha   90.00
_cell.angle_beta   90.00
_cell.angle_gamma   90.00
#
_symmetry.space_group_name_H-M   'P 1'
#
loop_
_entity.id
_entity.type
_entity.pdbx_description
1 polymer ?
#
loop_
_entity_poly.entity_id
_entity_poly.type
_entity_poly.pdbx_seq_one_letter_code
_entity_poly.pdbx_strand_id
1 'polypeptide(L)'
;MLREGPLEFFACFPGKEHESIIRLDAPATRIYQALGLIGLEPGHPPRWDDAAQRYEPAAGALVDLTVEWRDAGALRRAAPYEWLAEIDTLRPPPPRPWLFSGSVIRPDRRLEADLSGAGVALVDQSDALLSLSQQYSNANAELWVQADTQAIPPLDTVVTLVFTPAEPRRYRIELDWRGQWRVDGALADTPLVADLIGLMRRMRPGETVVVTSDAALRADIRRAERTLATCIPDAEAVRWVRRTAAASRPSR
;
A
#
# COMPACT_ATOMS: atom_id res chain seq x y z
N MET A 1 0.50 20.45 7.93
CA MET A 1 1.20 19.18 7.66
C MET A 1 1.45 18.51 8.97
N LEU A 2 1.04 17.25 9.10
CA LEU A 2 1.30 16.45 10.27
C LEU A 2 2.75 15.94 10.22
N ARG A 3 3.44 16.03 11.35
CA ARG A 3 4.83 15.55 11.50
C ARG A 3 4.93 14.37 12.44
N GLU A 4 3.97 14.24 13.35
CA GLU A 4 3.92 13.25 14.41
C GLU A 4 2.46 12.84 14.59
N GLY A 5 2.23 11.55 14.83
CA GLY A 5 0.91 11.00 15.08
C GLY A 5 0.29 10.26 13.90
N PRO A 6 -0.88 9.62 14.13
CA PRO A 6 -1.56 8.77 13.15
C PRO A 6 -1.99 9.54 11.90
N LEU A 7 -1.98 8.86 10.75
CA LEU A 7 -2.29 9.45 9.45
C LEU A 7 -3.50 8.79 8.80
N GLU A 8 -4.33 9.61 8.16
CA GLU A 8 -5.35 9.15 7.21
C GLU A 8 -4.85 9.24 5.76
N PHE A 9 -3.95 10.19 5.46
CA PHE A 9 -3.47 10.42 4.10
C PHE A 9 -1.94 10.55 4.06
N PHE A 10 -1.35 10.03 3.00
CA PHE A 10 0.05 10.32 2.69
C PHE A 10 0.18 11.73 2.10
N ALA A 11 -0.71 12.06 1.16
CA ALA A 11 -0.77 13.36 0.51
C ALA A 11 -2.22 13.84 0.38
N CYS A 12 -2.45 15.14 0.55
CA CYS A 12 -3.78 15.75 0.45
C CYS A 12 -3.81 16.94 -0.50
N PHE A 13 -5.01 17.29 -0.96
CA PHE A 13 -5.32 18.62 -1.45
C PHE A 13 -5.64 19.55 -0.26
N PRO A 14 -5.86 20.86 -0.46
CA PRO A 14 -6.20 21.75 0.65
C PRO A 14 -7.43 21.26 1.44
N GLY A 15 -7.34 21.23 2.78
CA GLY A 15 -8.43 20.83 3.68
C GLY A 15 -8.07 19.71 4.67
N LYS A 16 -7.13 18.83 4.33
CA LYS A 16 -6.72 17.68 5.16
C LYS A 16 -5.27 17.76 5.68
N GLU A 17 -4.71 18.96 5.78
CA GLU A 17 -3.30 19.16 6.16
C GLU A 17 -2.95 18.72 7.60
N HIS A 18 -3.95 18.49 8.46
CA HIS A 18 -3.79 18.07 9.85
C HIS A 18 -3.67 16.55 10.02
N GLU A 19 -3.80 15.79 8.94
CA GLU A 19 -3.82 14.31 8.92
C GLU A 19 -2.99 13.76 7.73
N SER A 20 -2.12 14.62 7.17
CA SER A 20 -1.35 14.38 5.95
C SER A 20 0.11 14.84 6.06
N ILE A 21 1.03 14.15 5.36
CA ILE A 21 2.45 14.51 5.29
C ILE A 21 2.73 15.55 4.20
N ILE A 22 2.08 15.42 3.03
CA ILE A 22 2.29 16.29 1.86
C ILE A 22 1.00 17.03 1.50
N ARG A 23 1.08 18.32 1.16
CA ARG A 23 0.04 19.01 0.40
C ARG A 23 0.42 19.11 -1.06
N LEU A 24 -0.52 18.71 -1.89
CA LEU A 24 -0.47 18.82 -3.35
C LEU A 24 -0.90 20.22 -3.76
N ASP A 25 -0.08 20.89 -4.56
CA ASP A 25 -0.39 22.19 -5.15
C ASP A 25 -1.03 22.04 -6.55
N ALA A 26 -2.09 21.24 -6.62
CA ALA A 26 -2.87 21.02 -7.82
C ALA A 26 -4.30 20.58 -7.44
N PRO A 27 -5.34 20.92 -8.21
CA PRO A 27 -6.65 20.31 -8.06
C PRO A 27 -6.61 18.79 -8.32
N ALA A 28 -7.42 18.02 -7.61
CA ALA A 28 -7.56 16.58 -7.79
C ALA A 28 -7.94 16.22 -9.22
N THR A 29 -8.86 17.00 -9.83
CA THR A 29 -9.26 16.80 -11.23
C THR A 29 -8.07 16.86 -12.20
N ARG A 30 -7.03 17.68 -11.93
CA ARG A 30 -5.85 17.73 -12.81
C ARG A 30 -5.02 16.47 -12.72
N ILE A 31 -4.83 15.92 -11.52
CA ILE A 31 -4.10 14.66 -11.32
C ILE A 31 -4.90 13.51 -11.94
N TYR A 32 -6.22 13.45 -11.71
CA TYR A 32 -7.11 12.47 -12.34
C TYR A 32 -6.95 12.45 -13.87
N GLN A 33 -7.02 13.63 -14.51
CA GLN A 33 -6.88 13.76 -15.96
C GLN A 33 -5.47 13.37 -16.43
N ALA A 34 -4.43 13.76 -15.70
CA ALA A 34 -3.06 13.40 -16.04
C ALA A 34 -2.81 11.89 -15.99
N LEU A 35 -3.35 11.18 -14.99
CA LEU A 35 -3.30 9.72 -14.91
C LEU A 35 -4.01 9.07 -16.11
N GLY A 36 -5.18 9.58 -16.50
CA GLY A 36 -5.86 9.15 -17.72
C GLY A 36 -5.04 9.37 -18.99
N LEU A 37 -4.35 10.51 -19.11
CA LEU A 37 -3.50 10.83 -20.27
C LEU A 37 -2.29 9.89 -20.41
N ILE A 38 -1.80 9.30 -19.32
CA ILE A 38 -0.75 8.25 -19.36
C ILE A 38 -1.32 6.83 -19.47
N GLY A 39 -2.63 6.70 -19.76
CA GLY A 39 -3.29 5.42 -20.04
C GLY A 39 -3.76 4.65 -18.81
N LEU A 40 -3.85 5.30 -17.65
CA LEU A 40 -4.35 4.68 -16.43
C LEU A 40 -5.86 4.88 -16.30
N GLU A 41 -6.58 3.77 -16.17
CA GLU A 41 -8.03 3.80 -15.97
C GLU A 41 -8.37 3.87 -14.46
N PRO A 42 -9.26 4.79 -14.06
CA PRO A 42 -9.78 4.80 -12.70
C PRO A 42 -10.69 3.59 -12.50
N GLY A 43 -10.72 3.07 -11.27
CA GLY A 43 -11.71 2.06 -10.89
C GLY A 43 -12.83 2.69 -10.09
N HIS A 44 -12.91 2.33 -8.82
CA HIS A 44 -13.84 2.93 -7.88
C HIS A 44 -13.22 3.01 -6.49
N PRO A 45 -13.60 4.00 -5.68
CA PRO A 45 -13.25 4.01 -4.27
C PRO A 45 -13.97 2.88 -3.50
N PRO A 46 -13.56 2.62 -2.25
CA PRO A 46 -14.29 1.72 -1.36
C PRO A 46 -15.76 2.13 -1.27
N ARG A 47 -16.68 1.18 -1.43
CA ARG A 47 -18.12 1.46 -1.53
C ARG A 47 -18.96 0.29 -1.05
N TRP A 48 -20.19 0.58 -0.64
CA TRP A 48 -21.21 -0.44 -0.45
C TRP A 48 -21.80 -0.83 -1.81
N ASP A 49 -21.82 -2.12 -2.13
CA ASP A 49 -22.53 -2.66 -3.28
C ASP A 49 -23.91 -3.17 -2.84
N ASP A 50 -24.95 -2.43 -3.22
CA ASP A 50 -26.34 -2.76 -2.94
C ASP A 50 -26.79 -4.07 -3.62
N ALA A 51 -26.25 -4.43 -4.78
CA ALA A 51 -26.65 -5.65 -5.47
C ALA A 51 -26.07 -6.89 -4.80
N ALA A 52 -24.80 -6.84 -4.40
CA ALA A 52 -24.13 -7.94 -3.71
C ALA A 52 -24.33 -7.91 -2.19
N GLN A 53 -24.96 -6.86 -1.63
CA GLN A 53 -25.16 -6.64 -0.19
C GLN A 53 -23.86 -6.80 0.60
N ARG A 54 -22.78 -6.22 0.08
CA ARG A 54 -21.44 -6.29 0.69
C ARG A 54 -20.65 -5.03 0.42
N TYR A 55 -19.64 -4.80 1.26
CA TYR A 55 -18.65 -3.76 1.00
C TYR A 55 -17.64 -4.23 -0.05
N GLU A 56 -17.41 -3.42 -1.08
CA GLU A 56 -16.38 -3.63 -2.08
C GLU A 56 -15.15 -2.79 -1.75
N PRO A 57 -13.94 -3.38 -1.75
CA PRO A 57 -12.70 -2.63 -1.57
C PRO A 57 -12.46 -1.71 -2.76
N ALA A 58 -11.50 -0.79 -2.62
CA ALA A 58 -11.07 0.04 -3.75
C ALA A 58 -10.59 -0.80 -4.94
N ALA A 59 -10.78 -0.27 -6.14
CA ALA A 59 -10.25 -0.83 -7.38
C ALA A 59 -9.75 0.28 -8.31
N GLY A 60 -8.96 -0.06 -9.32
CA GLY A 60 -8.45 0.89 -10.32
C GLY A 60 -7.04 0.56 -10.78
N ALA A 61 -6.52 1.25 -11.79
CA ALA A 61 -5.17 1.02 -12.29
C ALA A 61 -4.12 1.17 -11.17
N LEU A 62 -3.01 0.43 -11.28
CA LEU A 62 -1.94 0.47 -10.29
C LEU A 62 -0.99 1.63 -10.59
N VAL A 63 -0.69 2.42 -9.56
CA VAL A 63 0.13 3.64 -9.64
C VAL A 63 1.27 3.57 -8.66
N ASP A 64 2.48 3.79 -9.15
CA ASP A 64 3.66 3.97 -8.32
C ASP A 64 3.92 5.45 -8.07
N LEU A 65 4.26 5.75 -6.82
CA LEU A 65 4.55 7.08 -6.33
C LEU A 65 6.01 7.15 -5.90
N THR A 66 6.69 8.24 -6.27
CA THR A 66 8.02 8.59 -5.76
C THR A 66 8.01 10.04 -5.30
N VAL A 67 8.56 10.30 -4.13
CA VAL A 67 8.79 11.67 -3.66
C VAL A 67 10.19 12.09 -4.03
N GLU A 68 10.31 13.24 -4.69
CA GLU A 68 11.60 13.85 -5.02
C GLU A 68 11.73 15.20 -4.32
N TRP A 69 12.91 15.50 -3.77
CA TRP A 69 13.21 16.82 -3.20
C TRP A 69 14.70 17.15 -3.30
N ARG A 70 15.06 18.41 -3.05
CA ARG A 70 16.46 18.81 -2.93
C ARG A 70 16.86 18.93 -1.49
N ASP A 71 18.01 18.33 -1.16
CA ASP A 71 18.65 18.40 0.15
C ASP A 71 20.11 18.82 -0.05
N ALA A 72 20.49 19.96 0.51
CA ALA A 72 21.81 20.57 0.32
C ALA A 72 22.28 20.62 -1.16
N GLY A 73 21.33 20.85 -2.09
CA GLY A 73 21.58 20.91 -3.54
C GLY A 73 21.54 19.56 -4.26
N ALA A 74 21.59 18.43 -3.55
CA ALA A 74 21.47 17.09 -4.13
C ALA A 74 19.99 16.69 -4.30
N LEU A 75 19.66 16.03 -5.42
CA LEU A 75 18.35 15.41 -5.61
C LEU A 75 18.26 14.16 -4.72
N ARG A 76 17.22 14.09 -3.90
CA ARG A 76 16.85 12.95 -3.08
C ARG A 76 15.56 12.34 -3.62
N ARG A 77 15.39 11.05 -3.36
CA ARG A 77 14.20 10.27 -3.72
C ARG A 77 13.83 9.36 -2.56
N ALA A 78 12.54 9.17 -2.35
CA ALA A 78 12.01 8.16 -1.44
C ALA A 78 10.68 7.62 -1.97
N ALA A 79 10.39 6.35 -1.72
CA ALA A 79 9.05 5.83 -1.81
C ALA A 79 8.20 6.39 -0.65
N PRO A 80 6.90 6.65 -0.84
CA PRO A 80 6.01 7.13 0.23
C PRO A 80 6.08 6.30 1.52
N TYR A 81 6.19 4.98 1.40
CA TYR A 81 6.21 4.08 2.55
C TYR A 81 7.47 4.20 3.41
N GLU A 82 8.56 4.78 2.88
CA GLU A 82 9.76 5.10 3.68
C GLU A 82 9.53 6.30 4.62
N TRP A 83 8.47 7.08 4.41
CA TRP A 83 8.08 8.20 5.28
C TRP A 83 6.99 7.82 6.29
N LEU A 84 6.60 6.54 6.30
CA LEU A 84 5.57 5.99 7.17
C LEU A 84 6.22 5.03 8.15
N ALA A 85 5.66 4.94 9.34
CA ALA A 85 5.93 3.88 10.28
C ALA A 85 4.61 3.25 10.73
N GLU A 86 4.49 1.93 10.68
CA GLU A 86 3.38 1.22 11.30
C GLU A 86 3.37 1.48 12.81
N ILE A 87 2.21 1.74 13.38
CA ILE A 87 2.08 2.13 14.80
C ILE A 87 2.53 1.00 15.72
N ASP A 88 2.19 -0.24 15.41
CA ASP A 88 2.51 -1.39 16.27
C ASP A 88 3.99 -1.79 16.21
N THR A 89 4.63 -1.63 15.06
CA THR A 89 5.98 -2.16 14.81
C THR A 89 7.05 -1.08 14.76
N LEU A 90 6.65 0.18 14.57
CA LEU A 90 7.51 1.34 14.32
C LEU A 90 8.47 1.13 13.15
N ARG A 91 8.05 0.34 12.16
CA ARG A 91 8.81 0.07 10.94
C ARG A 91 8.06 0.55 9.71
N PRO A 92 8.77 0.87 8.62
CA PRO A 92 8.10 1.17 7.36
C PRO A 92 7.32 -0.06 6.86
N PRO A 93 6.06 0.11 6.46
CA PRO A 93 5.31 -0.96 5.81
C PRO A 93 5.92 -1.32 4.45
N PRO A 94 5.73 -2.55 3.93
CA PRO A 94 6.24 -2.94 2.62
C PRO A 94 5.71 -2.03 1.49
N PRO A 95 6.59 -1.52 0.61
CA PRO A 95 6.20 -0.61 -0.45
C PRO A 95 5.36 -1.33 -1.51
N ARG A 96 4.20 -0.78 -1.85
CA ARG A 96 3.26 -1.37 -2.81
C ARG A 96 2.58 -0.29 -3.66
N PRO A 97 2.16 -0.60 -4.90
CA PRO A 97 1.45 0.38 -5.72
C PRO A 97 0.13 0.81 -5.06
N TRP A 98 -0.32 2.00 -5.43
CA TRP A 98 -1.61 2.57 -5.08
C TRP A 98 -2.64 2.21 -6.15
N LEU A 99 -3.92 2.21 -5.80
CA LEU A 99 -5.02 2.11 -6.75
C LEU A 99 -5.46 3.52 -7.15
N PHE A 100 -5.56 3.76 -8.45
CA PHE A 100 -6.27 4.92 -8.98
C PHE A 100 -7.79 4.70 -8.83
N SER A 101 -8.30 4.95 -7.63
CA SER A 101 -9.70 4.74 -7.27
C SER A 101 -10.62 5.84 -7.81
N GLY A 102 -10.10 7.05 -8.01
CA GLY A 102 -10.73 8.11 -8.78
C GLY A 102 -11.63 9.07 -8.00
N SER A 103 -11.84 8.87 -6.69
CA SER A 103 -12.82 9.58 -5.84
C SER A 103 -14.28 9.33 -6.26
N VAL A 104 -15.21 9.46 -5.30
CA VAL A 104 -16.63 9.61 -5.62
C VAL A 104 -16.81 10.79 -6.59
N ILE A 105 -17.60 10.56 -7.65
CA ILE A 105 -18.05 11.59 -8.59
C ILE A 105 -19.43 12.05 -8.15
N ARG A 106 -19.55 13.36 -7.87
CA ARG A 106 -20.80 13.98 -7.46
C ARG A 106 -21.79 14.11 -8.63
N PRO A 107 -23.10 14.35 -8.36
CA PRO A 107 -24.09 14.60 -9.41
C PRO A 107 -23.74 15.76 -10.37
N ASP A 108 -22.99 16.76 -9.90
CA ASP A 108 -22.50 17.88 -10.69
C ASP A 108 -21.21 17.58 -11.48
N ARG A 109 -20.80 16.29 -11.52
CA ARG A 109 -19.62 15.75 -12.21
C ARG A 109 -18.28 16.23 -11.67
N ARG A 110 -18.25 16.78 -10.46
CA ARG A 110 -16.99 17.08 -9.77
C ARG A 110 -16.51 15.89 -8.97
N LEU A 111 -15.19 15.77 -8.81
CA LEU A 111 -14.60 14.83 -7.86
C LEU A 111 -14.81 15.35 -6.44
N GLU A 112 -15.25 14.48 -5.53
CA GLU A 112 -15.31 14.82 -4.10
C GLU A 112 -13.94 15.23 -3.55
N ALA A 113 -12.86 14.61 -4.03
CA ALA A 113 -11.47 14.97 -3.69
C ALA A 113 -11.12 16.46 -3.88
N ASP A 114 -11.71 17.13 -4.89
CA ASP A 114 -11.50 18.58 -5.10
C ASP A 114 -12.14 19.44 -4.00
N LEU A 115 -13.09 18.90 -3.25
CA LEU A 115 -13.83 19.59 -2.19
C LEU A 115 -13.31 19.17 -0.81
N SER A 116 -13.13 17.87 -0.60
CA SER A 116 -12.79 17.32 0.72
C SER A 116 -11.31 17.41 1.05
N GLY A 117 -10.45 17.50 0.04
CA GLY A 117 -9.00 17.48 0.23
C GLY A 117 -8.38 16.08 0.14
N ALA A 118 -9.19 15.02 -0.03
CA ALA A 118 -8.73 13.64 0.04
C ALA A 118 -7.88 13.24 -1.20
N GLY A 119 -6.57 13.10 -0.99
CA GLY A 119 -5.61 12.79 -2.04
C GLY A 119 -5.25 11.31 -2.10
N VAL A 120 -4.12 10.96 -1.50
CA VAL A 120 -3.55 9.62 -1.42
C VAL A 120 -3.85 9.06 -0.03
N ALA A 121 -4.90 8.24 0.08
CA ALA A 121 -5.44 7.78 1.36
C ALA A 121 -4.79 6.50 1.87
N LEU A 122 -4.35 6.51 3.13
CA LEU A 122 -3.81 5.38 3.87
C LEU A 122 -4.91 4.50 4.51
N VAL A 123 -6.16 4.94 4.43
CA VAL A 123 -7.35 4.27 4.97
C VAL A 123 -8.47 4.21 3.92
N ASP A 124 -9.48 3.37 4.17
CA ASP A 124 -10.66 3.23 3.31
C ASP A 124 -11.47 4.53 3.38
N GLN A 125 -11.34 5.31 2.32
CA GLN A 125 -11.89 6.65 2.25
C GLN A 125 -12.48 6.90 0.85
N SER A 126 -13.79 7.13 0.79
CA SER A 126 -14.52 7.11 -0.48
C SER A 126 -14.29 8.34 -1.36
N ASP A 127 -13.91 9.46 -0.76
CA ASP A 127 -13.60 10.71 -1.44
C ASP A 127 -12.14 10.82 -1.90
N ALA A 128 -11.29 9.83 -1.60
CA ALA A 128 -9.88 9.85 -1.97
C ALA A 128 -9.64 9.59 -3.46
N LEU A 129 -8.65 10.27 -4.03
CA LEU A 129 -8.24 10.08 -5.43
C LEU A 129 -7.46 8.77 -5.65
N LEU A 130 -6.58 8.42 -4.70
CA LEU A 130 -5.83 7.16 -4.69
C LEU A 130 -6.05 6.44 -3.35
N SER A 131 -6.17 5.11 -3.42
CA SER A 131 -6.43 4.25 -2.27
C SER A 131 -5.41 3.11 -2.18
N LEU A 132 -5.28 2.50 -1.01
CA LEU A 132 -4.58 1.23 -0.87
C LEU A 132 -5.46 0.07 -1.38
N SER A 133 -4.82 -1.04 -1.77
CA SER A 133 -5.50 -2.27 -2.17
C SER A 133 -5.99 -3.10 -0.99
N GLN A 134 -5.21 -3.12 0.09
CA GLN A 134 -5.65 -3.64 1.38
C GLN A 134 -6.56 -2.62 2.08
N GLN A 135 -7.61 -3.15 2.73
CA GLN A 135 -8.55 -2.35 3.48
C GLN A 135 -7.98 -1.94 4.84
N TYR A 136 -8.15 -0.68 5.19
CA TYR A 136 -7.81 -0.15 6.50
C TYR A 136 -8.92 0.75 7.00
N SER A 137 -9.28 0.62 8.27
CA SER A 137 -10.33 1.43 8.89
C SER A 137 -9.93 2.90 8.96
N ASN A 138 -10.88 3.80 8.73
CA ASN A 138 -10.72 5.23 8.97
C ASN A 138 -11.20 5.65 10.37
N ALA A 139 -11.49 4.69 11.26
CA ALA A 139 -11.75 5.01 12.66
C ALA A 139 -10.45 5.46 13.34
N ASN A 140 -10.48 6.61 14.03
CA ASN A 140 -9.30 7.19 14.70
C ASN A 140 -8.52 6.21 15.60
N ALA A 141 -9.21 5.27 16.26
CA ALA A 141 -8.58 4.29 17.15
C ALA A 141 -7.94 3.10 16.41
N GLU A 142 -8.15 2.98 15.10
CA GLU A 142 -7.75 1.86 14.25
C GLU A 142 -6.78 2.30 13.14
N LEU A 143 -6.36 3.57 13.13
CA LEU A 143 -5.31 4.04 12.23
C LEU A 143 -4.04 3.22 12.45
N TRP A 144 -3.40 2.82 11.36
CA TRP A 144 -2.36 1.78 11.39
C TRP A 144 -0.95 2.31 11.15
N VAL A 145 -0.82 3.54 10.64
CA VAL A 145 0.45 4.20 10.32
C VAL A 145 0.50 5.60 10.88
N GLN A 146 1.72 6.06 11.15
CA GLN A 146 2.07 7.41 11.54
C GLN A 146 3.22 7.92 10.68
N ALA A 147 3.46 9.24 10.74
CA ALA A 147 4.60 9.87 10.08
C ALA A 147 5.93 9.40 10.72
N ASP A 148 6.88 8.94 9.90
CA ASP A 148 8.27 8.79 10.33
C ASP A 148 8.98 10.14 10.19
N THR A 149 8.91 10.96 11.23
CA THR A 149 9.43 12.34 11.24
C THR A 149 10.91 12.42 10.85
N GLN A 150 11.69 11.37 11.13
CA GLN A 150 13.13 11.35 10.86
C GLN A 150 13.43 11.12 9.37
N ALA A 151 12.55 10.41 8.66
CA ALA A 151 12.68 10.15 7.24
C ALA A 151 12.15 11.30 6.35
N ILE A 152 11.26 12.14 6.89
CA ILE A 152 10.63 13.23 6.14
C ILE A 152 11.49 14.51 6.22
N PRO A 153 11.80 15.20 5.10
CA PRO A 153 12.56 16.45 5.11
C PRO A 153 11.87 17.53 5.97
N PRO A 154 12.57 18.61 6.36
CA PRO A 154 11.99 19.68 7.18
C PRO A 154 10.66 20.22 6.64
N LEU A 155 9.82 20.74 7.53
CA LEU A 155 8.56 21.37 7.16
C LEU A 155 8.80 22.46 6.08
N ASP A 156 7.82 22.61 5.19
CA ASP A 156 7.85 23.54 4.05
C ASP A 156 8.94 23.25 2.98
N THR A 157 9.63 22.10 3.08
CA THR A 157 10.44 21.60 1.97
C THR A 157 9.55 21.36 0.76
N VAL A 158 9.87 22.01 -0.36
CA VAL A 158 9.19 21.77 -1.64
C VAL A 158 9.59 20.38 -2.14
N VAL A 159 8.57 19.55 -2.38
CA VAL A 159 8.71 18.20 -2.91
C VAL A 159 7.95 18.07 -4.22
N THR A 160 8.38 17.16 -5.08
CA THR A 160 7.63 16.72 -6.26
C THR A 160 7.15 15.30 -6.02
N LEU A 161 5.84 15.09 -6.06
CA LEU A 161 5.26 13.75 -6.04
C LEU A 161 5.11 13.27 -7.49
N VAL A 162 5.89 12.27 -7.87
CA VAL A 162 5.91 11.70 -9.22
C VAL A 162 4.97 10.50 -9.25
N PHE A 163 4.06 10.48 -10.24
CA PHE A 163 3.10 9.41 -10.47
C PHE A 163 3.51 8.65 -11.74
N THR A 164 3.58 7.33 -11.66
CA THR A 164 3.96 6.46 -12.79
C THR A 164 3.05 5.23 -12.85
N PRO A 165 2.84 4.63 -14.04
CA PRO A 165 2.25 3.30 -14.11
C PRO A 165 3.07 2.34 -13.24
N ALA A 166 2.40 1.51 -12.44
CA ALA A 166 3.11 0.63 -11.52
C ALA A 166 4.00 -0.37 -12.26
N GLU A 167 5.21 -0.57 -11.75
CA GLU A 167 6.14 -1.56 -12.28
C GLU A 167 6.03 -2.88 -11.49
N PRO A 168 6.23 -4.04 -12.14
CA PRO A 168 6.20 -5.32 -11.45
C PRO A 168 7.25 -5.39 -10.32
N ARG A 169 6.76 -5.57 -9.08
CA ARG A 169 7.58 -5.78 -7.89
C ARG A 169 7.64 -7.25 -7.48
N ARG A 170 8.70 -7.62 -6.78
CA ARG A 170 8.84 -8.93 -6.14
C ARG A 170 9.14 -8.71 -4.67
N TYR A 171 8.39 -9.40 -3.83
CA TYR A 171 8.61 -9.44 -2.39
C TYR A 171 9.23 -10.77 -2.00
N ARG A 172 10.13 -10.76 -1.01
CA ARG A 172 10.56 -11.99 -0.35
C ARG A 172 9.53 -12.34 0.71
N ILE A 173 8.65 -13.29 0.38
CA ILE A 173 7.61 -13.78 1.28
C ILE A 173 8.09 -15.06 1.96
N GLU A 174 8.16 -15.03 3.28
CA GLU A 174 8.62 -16.16 4.09
C GLU A 174 7.63 -16.47 5.23
N LEU A 175 7.48 -17.75 5.56
CA LEU A 175 6.86 -18.21 6.80
C LEU A 175 7.98 -18.73 7.69
N ASP A 176 8.24 -18.05 8.80
CA ASP A 176 9.35 -18.38 9.68
C ASP A 176 9.05 -19.58 10.59
N TRP A 177 10.05 -19.98 11.39
CA TRP A 177 9.96 -21.14 12.28
C TRP A 177 8.88 -21.04 13.36
N ARG A 178 8.37 -19.83 13.63
CA ARG A 178 7.25 -19.57 14.55
C ARG A 178 5.90 -19.59 13.85
N GLY A 179 5.87 -19.85 12.55
CA GLY A 179 4.67 -19.75 11.74
C GLY A 179 4.19 -18.31 11.55
N GLN A 180 5.10 -17.33 11.64
CA GLN A 180 4.81 -15.91 11.40
C GLN A 180 5.23 -15.52 9.97
N TRP A 181 4.42 -14.68 9.33
CA TRP A 181 4.74 -14.15 8.01
C TRP A 181 5.85 -13.12 8.08
N ARG A 182 6.70 -13.14 7.06
CA ARG A 182 7.67 -12.08 6.80
C ARG A 182 7.63 -11.64 5.35
N VAL A 183 7.68 -10.34 5.16
CA VAL A 183 7.81 -9.68 3.85
C VAL A 183 9.09 -8.87 3.89
N ASP A 184 10.05 -9.22 3.04
CA ASP A 184 11.38 -8.60 2.99
C ASP A 184 12.09 -8.55 4.36
N GLY A 185 11.79 -9.54 5.22
CA GLY A 185 12.36 -9.70 6.56
C GLY A 185 11.57 -9.04 7.69
N ALA A 186 10.65 -8.11 7.37
CA ALA A 186 9.74 -7.50 8.33
C ALA A 186 8.57 -8.44 8.66
N LEU A 187 8.03 -8.34 9.89
CA LEU A 187 6.82 -9.08 10.27
C LEU A 187 5.64 -8.61 9.43
N ALA A 188 4.80 -9.54 9.00
CA ALA A 188 3.57 -9.24 8.27
C ALA A 188 2.40 -10.05 8.82
N ASP A 189 1.18 -9.65 8.47
CA ASP A 189 -0.02 -10.44 8.70
C ASP A 189 -0.47 -11.15 7.41
N THR A 190 -1.49 -12.00 7.53
CA THR A 190 -1.97 -12.76 6.37
C THR A 190 -2.69 -11.89 5.34
N PRO A 191 -3.54 -10.91 5.74
CA PRO A 191 -4.15 -9.96 4.81
C PRO A 191 -3.13 -9.24 3.92
N LEU A 192 -2.05 -8.71 4.49
CA LEU A 192 -0.99 -8.04 3.73
C LEU A 192 -0.29 -9.01 2.76
N VAL A 193 0.06 -10.21 3.21
CA VAL A 193 0.67 -11.23 2.33
C VAL A 193 -0.26 -11.57 1.16
N ALA A 194 -1.56 -11.74 1.41
CA ALA A 194 -2.53 -12.03 0.38
C ALA A 194 -2.68 -10.87 -0.63
N ASP A 195 -2.73 -9.63 -0.14
CA ASP A 195 -2.78 -8.42 -0.96
C ASP A 195 -1.55 -8.31 -1.87
N LEU A 196 -0.35 -8.46 -1.30
CA LEU A 196 0.91 -8.39 -2.07
C LEU A 196 1.00 -9.47 -3.15
N ILE A 197 0.56 -10.70 -2.87
CA ILE A 197 0.45 -11.77 -3.87
C ILE A 197 -0.54 -11.36 -4.97
N GLY A 198 -1.70 -10.85 -4.60
CA GLY A 198 -2.71 -10.35 -5.54
C GLY A 198 -2.16 -9.26 -6.47
N LEU A 199 -1.45 -8.28 -5.92
CA LEU A 199 -0.79 -7.21 -6.67
C LEU A 199 0.27 -7.74 -7.64
N MET A 200 1.15 -8.64 -7.19
CA MET A 200 2.16 -9.26 -8.04
C MET A 200 1.51 -9.95 -9.24
N ARG A 201 0.45 -10.73 -9.01
CA ARG A 201 -0.26 -11.46 -10.08
C ARG A 201 -1.08 -10.55 -10.99
N ARG A 202 -1.58 -9.42 -10.49
CA ARG A 202 -2.25 -8.43 -11.32
C ARG A 202 -1.29 -7.77 -12.32
N MET A 203 -0.06 -7.47 -11.89
CA MET A 203 0.98 -6.91 -12.77
C MET A 203 1.57 -7.96 -13.72
N ARG A 204 1.61 -9.23 -13.30
CA ARG A 204 2.06 -10.36 -14.11
C ARG A 204 1.08 -11.52 -14.03
N PRO A 205 -0.01 -11.47 -14.82
CA PRO A 205 -1.00 -12.54 -14.86
C PRO A 205 -0.35 -13.89 -15.15
N GLY A 206 -0.68 -14.90 -14.34
CA GLY A 206 -0.10 -16.24 -14.44
C GLY A 206 1.27 -16.43 -13.78
N GLU A 207 1.92 -15.40 -13.23
CA GLU A 207 3.14 -15.60 -12.42
C GLU A 207 2.77 -16.34 -11.12
N THR A 208 3.50 -17.42 -10.84
CA THR A 208 3.43 -18.13 -9.56
C THR A 208 4.35 -17.44 -8.56
N VAL A 209 3.79 -16.98 -7.45
CA VAL A 209 4.54 -16.34 -6.38
C VAL A 209 5.17 -17.41 -5.49
N VAL A 210 6.47 -17.26 -5.20
CA VAL A 210 7.20 -18.20 -4.35
C VAL A 210 7.11 -17.76 -2.90
N VAL A 211 6.63 -18.64 -2.03
CA VAL A 211 6.65 -18.48 -0.58
C VAL A 211 7.67 -19.45 0.01
N THR A 212 8.61 -18.94 0.79
CA THR A 212 9.61 -19.77 1.45
C THR A 212 9.13 -20.16 2.85
N SER A 213 9.19 -21.43 3.22
CA SER A 213 9.06 -21.85 4.62
C SER A 213 10.46 -22.06 5.20
N ASP A 214 10.81 -21.29 6.23
CA ASP A 214 12.11 -21.37 6.90
C ASP A 214 11.95 -22.07 8.24
N ALA A 215 12.29 -23.35 8.29
CA ALA A 215 12.12 -24.22 9.45
C ALA A 215 10.70 -24.25 10.08
N ALA A 216 9.68 -23.72 9.40
CA ALA A 216 8.29 -23.73 9.85
C ALA A 216 7.75 -25.16 10.05
N LEU A 217 6.90 -25.34 11.06
CA LEU A 217 6.22 -26.61 11.31
C LEU A 217 5.25 -26.92 10.16
N ARG A 218 5.10 -28.21 9.83
CA ARG A 218 4.13 -28.65 8.81
C ARG A 218 2.69 -28.21 9.12
N ALA A 219 2.34 -28.09 10.40
CA ALA A 219 1.03 -27.63 10.83
C ALA A 219 0.82 -26.14 10.52
N ASP A 220 1.85 -25.30 10.73
CA ASP A 220 1.79 -23.86 10.43
C ASP A 220 1.72 -23.61 8.93
N ILE A 221 2.52 -24.34 8.12
CA ILE A 221 2.44 -24.26 6.65
C ILE A 221 1.02 -24.58 6.17
N ARG A 222 0.41 -25.69 6.65
CA ARG A 222 -0.96 -26.05 6.27
C ARG A 222 -2.00 -25.03 6.73
N ARG A 223 -1.78 -24.37 7.87
CA ARG A 223 -2.66 -23.28 8.35
C ARG A 223 -2.56 -22.10 7.39
N ALA A 224 -1.33 -21.67 7.09
CA ALA A 224 -1.05 -20.58 6.17
C ALA A 224 -1.61 -20.82 4.76
N GLU A 225 -1.44 -22.03 4.19
CA GLU A 225 -2.03 -22.43 2.91
C GLU A 225 -3.55 -22.28 2.90
N ARG A 226 -4.24 -22.78 3.93
CA ARG A 226 -5.70 -22.66 4.04
C ARG A 226 -6.15 -21.22 4.15
N THR A 227 -5.46 -20.40 4.95
CA THR A 227 -5.83 -18.99 5.11
C THR A 227 -5.54 -18.18 3.85
N LEU A 228 -4.44 -18.44 3.14
CA LEU A 228 -4.20 -17.80 1.85
C LEU A 228 -5.25 -18.21 0.81
N ALA A 229 -5.67 -19.48 0.79
CA ALA A 229 -6.69 -19.95 -0.14
C ALA A 229 -8.06 -19.30 0.06
N THR A 230 -8.36 -18.74 1.25
CA THR A 230 -9.60 -17.96 1.45
C THR A 230 -9.52 -16.55 0.86
N CYS A 231 -8.31 -16.04 0.64
CA CYS A 231 -8.08 -14.68 0.14
C CYS A 231 -7.65 -14.68 -1.34
N ILE A 232 -7.02 -15.75 -1.80
CA ILE A 232 -6.51 -15.92 -3.16
C ILE A 232 -7.22 -17.14 -3.77
N PRO A 233 -8.22 -16.94 -4.64
CA PRO A 233 -9.07 -18.03 -5.14
C PRO A 233 -8.35 -19.02 -6.07
N ASP A 234 -7.17 -18.67 -6.56
CA ASP A 234 -6.38 -19.47 -7.49
C ASP A 234 -5.29 -20.26 -6.76
N ALA A 235 -5.42 -21.58 -6.74
CA ALA A 235 -4.49 -22.47 -6.06
C ALA A 235 -3.09 -22.52 -6.70
N GLU A 236 -2.95 -22.14 -7.98
CA GLU A 236 -1.65 -22.10 -8.68
C GLU A 236 -0.90 -20.77 -8.47
N ALA A 237 -1.53 -19.83 -7.76
CA ALA A 237 -0.95 -18.53 -7.45
C ALA A 237 0.32 -18.61 -6.59
N VAL A 238 0.46 -19.67 -5.78
CA VAL A 238 1.50 -19.76 -4.76
C VAL A 238 2.24 -21.10 -4.82
N ARG A 239 3.57 -21.04 -4.91
CA ARG A 239 4.45 -22.21 -4.77
C ARG A 239 5.26 -22.13 -3.50
N TRP A 240 5.13 -23.15 -2.66
CA TRP A 240 5.89 -23.28 -1.43
C TRP A 240 7.26 -23.92 -1.66
N VAL A 241 8.31 -23.29 -1.14
CA VAL A 241 9.68 -23.82 -1.14
C VAL A 241 10.15 -23.96 0.29
N ARG A 242 10.68 -25.12 0.66
CA ARG A 242 11.20 -25.37 2.01
C ARG A 242 12.69 -25.06 2.06
N ARG A 243 13.09 -24.10 2.87
CA ARG A 243 14.49 -23.88 3.22
C ARG A 243 14.82 -24.86 4.34
N THR A 244 15.58 -25.91 4.00
CA THR A 244 16.18 -26.77 5.03
C THR A 244 17.39 -26.04 5.57
N ALA A 245 17.53 -25.98 6.90
CA ALA A 245 18.72 -25.40 7.51
C ALA A 245 19.95 -26.11 6.93
N ALA A 246 20.78 -25.39 6.19
CA ALA A 246 22.12 -25.86 5.89
C ALA A 246 22.80 -26.11 7.24
N ALA A 247 23.33 -27.31 7.44
CA ALA A 247 24.04 -27.68 8.64
C ALA A 247 25.35 -26.87 8.74
N SER A 248 25.28 -25.63 9.20
CA SER A 248 26.44 -24.90 9.73
C SER A 248 26.74 -25.45 11.12
N ARG A 249 27.32 -26.66 11.15
CA ARG A 249 28.12 -27.08 12.31
C ARG A 249 29.34 -26.16 12.36
N PRO A 250 29.58 -25.41 13.45
CA PRO A 250 30.89 -24.83 13.67
C PRO A 250 31.87 -25.99 13.83
N SER A 251 32.93 -26.03 13.02
CA SER A 251 34.09 -26.87 13.28
C SER A 251 34.65 -26.51 14.65
N ARG A 252 34.82 -27.53 15.50
CA ARG A 252 35.49 -27.45 16.80
C ARG A 252 36.92 -26.99 16.67
#